data_AF-A0A7U5JU41-F1
#
_entry.id   AF-A0A7U5JU41-F1
#
_cell.length_a   1.000
_cell.length_b   1.000
_cell.length_c   1.000
_cell.angle_alpha   90.00
_cell.angle_beta   90.00
_cell.angle_gamma   90.00
#
_symmetry.space_group_name_H-M   'P 1'
#
loop_
_entity.id
_entity.type
_entity.pdbx_description
1 polymer ?
#
loop_
_entity_poly.entity_id
_entity_poly.type
_entity_poly.pdbx_seq_one_letter_code
_entity_poly.pdbx_strand_id
1 'polypeptide(L)'
;MKKLTLLGITAGVLSLGILTGCGSIEKAKVAGSKADQAQVDKNVKEEEADKQEGLGQIGEFGKVTVLGEAAPFVLEGNENIGYELSDVKLVKIEDYTEDGEWGILWGTGFDSADQLPDSVYAVIGTEKKTNKTDMSIEFSGIKTLALGSEQIDVLSKDIATEDEDISAMLGGVELETQFAVIVKDPDATSLKLLLSSAFDSETFSNDLLKEQEINLTLTSK
;
A
#
# COMPACT_ATOMS: atom_id res chain seq x y z
N MET A 1 49.26 -31.96 -22.01
CA MET A 1 48.23 -31.50 -22.97
C MET A 1 47.95 -30.02 -22.71
N LYS A 2 47.68 -29.26 -23.76
CA LYS A 2 47.78 -27.80 -23.83
C LYS A 2 46.70 -27.08 -23.00
N LYS A 3 47.10 -25.97 -22.37
CA LYS A 3 46.22 -24.92 -21.83
C LYS A 3 45.42 -24.29 -22.98
N LEU A 4 44.13 -24.04 -22.77
CA LEU A 4 43.34 -23.10 -23.56
C LEU A 4 42.92 -21.94 -22.64
N THR A 5 43.29 -20.73 -23.05
CA THR A 5 42.86 -19.44 -22.50
C THR A 5 42.15 -18.68 -23.61
N LEU A 6 41.00 -18.09 -23.31
CA LEU A 6 40.32 -16.99 -24.02
C LEU A 6 39.30 -16.41 -22.99
N LEU A 7 39.48 -15.19 -22.45
CA LEU A 7 38.96 -13.89 -22.95
C LEU A 7 37.46 -13.97 -23.28
N GLY A 8 36.51 -13.23 -22.70
CA GLY A 8 36.43 -11.94 -22.02
C GLY A 8 35.07 -11.31 -22.41
N ILE A 9 34.50 -10.39 -21.60
CA ILE A 9 33.48 -9.34 -21.91
C ILE A 9 33.11 -8.73 -20.53
N THR A 10 33.85 -7.72 -20.06
CA THR A 10 33.65 -6.26 -20.17
C THR A 10 32.51 -5.69 -19.32
N ALA A 11 32.92 -4.88 -18.34
CA ALA A 11 32.12 -4.02 -17.49
C ALA A 11 31.34 -2.98 -18.31
N GLY A 12 30.05 -2.83 -18.01
CA GLY A 12 29.21 -1.73 -18.47
C GLY A 12 29.32 -0.55 -17.51
N VAL A 13 29.79 0.58 -18.03
CA VAL A 13 29.97 1.86 -17.34
C VAL A 13 28.61 2.53 -17.17
N LEU A 14 28.24 2.89 -15.93
CA LEU A 14 27.25 3.94 -15.67
C LEU A 14 27.88 5.29 -16.01
N SER A 15 27.45 5.92 -17.11
CA SER A 15 27.77 7.32 -17.39
C SER A 15 26.59 8.21 -17.04
N LEU A 16 26.77 8.98 -15.96
CA LEU A 16 26.01 10.18 -15.63
C LEU A 16 26.06 11.18 -16.79
N GLY A 17 24.92 11.81 -17.11
CA GLY A 17 24.86 12.97 -17.98
C GLY A 17 24.07 14.10 -17.30
N ILE A 18 24.78 15.08 -16.75
CA ILE A 18 24.24 16.36 -16.27
C ILE A 18 24.45 17.42 -17.37
N LEU A 19 23.43 18.27 -17.55
CA LEU A 19 23.30 19.56 -18.22
C LEU A 19 24.48 20.14 -19.03
N THR A 20 24.17 20.71 -20.21
CA THR A 20 24.16 22.18 -20.50
C THR A 20 24.07 22.48 -22.01
N GLY A 21 23.45 23.63 -22.36
CA GLY A 21 23.67 24.36 -23.62
C GLY A 21 22.39 24.74 -24.39
N CYS A 22 21.75 25.88 -24.11
CA CYS A 22 21.92 27.18 -24.77
C CYS A 22 21.59 27.23 -26.28
N GLY A 23 20.51 27.94 -26.61
CA GLY A 23 20.22 28.44 -27.95
C GLY A 23 19.03 29.41 -27.94
N SER A 24 19.31 30.71 -27.75
CA SER A 24 18.34 31.81 -27.88
C SER A 24 17.95 32.03 -29.35
N ILE A 25 16.69 32.40 -29.61
CA ILE A 25 16.28 33.50 -30.52
C ILE A 25 14.85 33.93 -30.14
N GLU A 26 14.68 35.24 -29.97
CA GLU A 26 13.43 35.94 -29.69
C GLU A 26 12.94 36.68 -30.95
N LYS A 27 11.61 36.92 -31.05
CA LYS A 27 10.84 37.71 -32.05
C LYS A 27 10.58 36.96 -33.38
N ALA A 28 9.39 36.95 -34.01
CA ALA A 28 8.33 37.96 -34.14
C ALA A 28 6.96 37.37 -34.57
N LYS A 29 5.95 38.26 -34.66
CA LYS A 29 4.48 38.09 -34.63
C LYS A 29 3.82 38.23 -36.02
N VAL A 30 2.86 37.36 -36.42
CA VAL A 30 1.70 37.61 -37.36
C VAL A 30 0.66 36.47 -37.15
N ALA A 31 -0.46 36.65 -36.43
CA ALA A 31 -1.82 37.04 -36.89
C ALA A 31 -2.48 36.13 -37.96
N GLY A 32 -3.63 35.51 -37.63
CA GLY A 32 -4.63 35.12 -38.65
C GLY A 32 -5.48 33.86 -38.43
N SER A 33 -6.62 34.04 -37.74
CA SER A 33 -7.96 33.52 -38.10
C SER A 33 -8.37 32.04 -37.93
N LYS A 34 -9.30 31.85 -36.97
CA LYS A 34 -10.56 31.06 -36.95
C LYS A 34 -10.61 29.66 -37.59
N ALA A 35 -10.91 28.68 -36.73
CA ALA A 35 -11.99 27.71 -36.97
C ALA A 35 -12.56 27.23 -35.61
N ASP A 36 -13.85 27.50 -35.39
CA ASP A 36 -14.67 26.94 -34.31
C ASP A 36 -14.76 25.42 -34.43
N GLN A 37 -14.51 24.68 -33.35
CA GLN A 37 -15.17 23.39 -33.09
C GLN A 37 -15.46 23.23 -31.60
N ALA A 38 -16.75 23.37 -31.28
CA ALA A 38 -17.51 22.75 -30.21
C ALA A 38 -16.75 22.33 -28.95
N GLN A 39 -16.79 23.22 -27.95
CA GLN A 39 -16.58 22.88 -26.55
C GLN A 39 -17.70 21.93 -26.12
N VAL A 40 -17.39 20.63 -26.04
CA VAL A 40 -18.25 19.65 -25.36
C VAL A 40 -18.05 19.88 -23.88
N ASP A 41 -18.99 20.61 -23.26
CA ASP A 41 -19.20 20.62 -21.82
C ASP A 41 -19.54 19.20 -21.36
N LYS A 42 -18.50 18.40 -21.05
CA LYS A 42 -18.64 17.30 -20.11
C LYS A 42 -18.67 17.93 -18.72
N ASN A 43 -19.86 18.37 -18.31
CA ASN A 43 -20.23 18.39 -16.90
C ASN A 43 -20.25 16.94 -16.41
N VAL A 44 -19.07 16.39 -16.12
CA VAL A 44 -18.97 15.30 -15.16
C VAL A 44 -19.22 15.97 -13.82
N LYS A 45 -20.42 15.82 -13.30
CA LYS A 45 -20.61 15.99 -11.86
C LYS A 45 -19.71 14.93 -11.23
N GLU A 46 -18.58 15.35 -10.71
CA GLU A 46 -17.95 14.65 -9.60
C GLU A 46 -19.04 14.59 -8.53
N GLU A 47 -19.73 13.45 -8.44
CA GLU A 47 -20.40 13.11 -7.19
C GLU A 47 -19.27 13.06 -6.18
N GLU A 48 -19.21 14.08 -5.32
CA GLU A 48 -18.33 14.09 -4.15
C GLU A 48 -18.62 12.78 -3.40
N ALA A 49 -17.74 11.80 -3.57
CA ALA A 49 -17.71 10.63 -2.71
C ALA A 49 -17.59 11.18 -1.29
N ASP A 50 -18.64 10.96 -0.49
CA ASP A 50 -18.68 11.34 0.92
C ASP A 50 -17.39 10.82 1.56
N LYS A 51 -16.44 11.72 1.87
CA LYS A 51 -15.11 11.34 2.38
C LYS A 51 -15.27 10.82 3.80
N GLN A 52 -15.60 9.53 3.94
CA GLN A 52 -15.60 8.87 5.23
C GLN A 52 -14.17 8.85 5.78
N GLU A 53 -14.00 9.30 7.02
CA GLU A 53 -12.69 9.43 7.66
C GLU A 53 -11.98 8.07 7.82
N GLY A 54 -10.66 8.08 7.63
CA GLY A 54 -9.80 6.92 7.83
C GLY A 54 -10.02 5.77 6.83
N LEU A 55 -10.52 6.06 5.62
CA LEU A 55 -10.52 5.10 4.50
C LEU A 55 -9.19 5.06 3.74
N GLY A 56 -8.32 6.07 3.92
CA GLY A 56 -7.05 6.19 3.20
C GLY A 56 -7.24 6.13 1.67
N GLN A 57 -6.32 5.49 0.97
CA GLN A 57 -6.35 5.34 -0.49
C GLN A 57 -7.55 4.49 -0.96
N ILE A 58 -8.03 3.57 -0.12
CA ILE A 58 -9.20 2.74 -0.43
C ILE A 58 -10.47 3.57 -0.62
N GLY A 59 -10.54 4.77 -0.01
CA GLY A 59 -11.64 5.71 -0.24
C GLY A 59 -11.77 6.19 -1.69
N GLU A 60 -10.73 6.03 -2.52
CA GLU A 60 -10.70 6.46 -3.92
C GLU A 60 -10.96 5.31 -4.91
N PHE A 61 -11.10 4.07 -4.42
CA PHE A 61 -11.26 2.87 -5.26
C PHE A 61 -12.68 2.70 -5.82
N GLY A 62 -13.63 3.52 -5.38
CA GLY A 62 -15.04 3.45 -5.80
C GLY A 62 -15.96 3.94 -4.69
N LYS A 63 -17.19 3.44 -4.71
CA LYS A 63 -18.14 3.65 -3.62
C LYS A 63 -17.83 2.71 -2.46
N VAL A 64 -17.34 3.28 -1.35
CA VAL A 64 -16.98 2.52 -0.15
C VAL A 64 -18.04 2.63 0.93
N THR A 65 -18.45 1.49 1.48
CA THR A 65 -19.35 1.42 2.64
C THR A 65 -18.64 0.69 3.79
N VAL A 66 -18.53 1.34 4.95
CA VAL A 66 -18.02 0.70 6.17
C VAL A 66 -19.09 -0.23 6.77
N LEU A 67 -18.76 -1.51 6.87
CA LEU A 67 -19.61 -2.56 7.44
C LEU A 67 -19.35 -2.79 8.93
N GLY A 68 -18.10 -2.57 9.37
CA GLY A 68 -17.73 -2.69 10.77
C GLY A 68 -16.40 -2.03 11.07
N GLU A 69 -16.23 -1.60 12.32
CA GLU A 69 -15.01 -0.95 12.81
C GLU A 69 -14.50 -1.64 14.06
N ALA A 70 -13.18 -1.68 14.24
CA ALA A 70 -12.56 -2.14 15.46
C ALA A 70 -11.86 -0.98 16.20
N ALA A 71 -11.78 -1.12 17.52
CA ALA A 71 -11.01 -0.20 18.35
C ALA A 71 -9.51 -0.27 17.99
N PRO A 72 -8.77 0.84 18.13
CA PRO A 72 -7.34 0.85 17.88
C PRO A 72 -6.60 -0.06 18.87
N PHE A 73 -5.44 -0.55 18.44
CA PHE A 73 -4.52 -1.34 19.24
C PHE A 73 -3.18 -0.63 19.37
N VAL A 74 -2.59 -0.64 20.56
CA VAL A 74 -1.25 -0.10 20.82
C VAL A 74 -0.40 -1.19 21.48
N LEU A 75 0.83 -1.36 20.98
CA LEU A 75 1.81 -2.24 21.59
C LEU A 75 2.38 -1.59 22.85
N GLU A 76 1.95 -2.11 24.00
CA GLU A 76 2.38 -1.62 25.31
C GLU A 76 3.68 -2.28 25.80
N GLY A 77 4.52 -1.50 26.47
CA GLY A 77 5.65 -2.02 27.26
C GLY A 77 6.86 -2.53 26.48
N ASN A 78 6.92 -2.39 25.15
CA ASN A 78 8.13 -2.70 24.37
C ASN A 78 9.05 -1.46 24.27
N GLU A 79 10.32 -1.63 24.66
CA GLU A 79 11.33 -0.57 24.68
C GLU A 79 11.97 -0.29 23.30
N ASN A 80 11.99 -1.29 22.42
CA ASN A 80 12.67 -1.22 21.11
C ASN A 80 11.72 -0.81 19.98
N ILE A 81 10.45 -1.20 20.08
CA ILE A 81 9.45 -1.04 19.03
C ILE A 81 8.26 -0.24 19.56
N GLY A 82 7.83 0.75 18.79
CA GLY A 82 6.50 1.35 18.89
C GLY A 82 5.61 0.80 17.80
N TYR A 83 4.37 0.46 18.15
CA TYR A 83 3.38 0.03 17.17
C TYR A 83 1.99 0.48 17.60
N GLU A 84 1.28 1.12 16.68
CA GLU A 84 -0.13 1.46 16.79
C GLU A 84 -0.85 1.01 15.52
N LEU A 85 -2.01 0.41 15.71
CA LEU A 85 -2.93 0.02 14.66
C LEU A 85 -4.24 0.77 14.88
N SER A 86 -4.60 1.62 13.92
CA SER A 86 -5.78 2.47 13.95
C SER A 86 -6.63 2.27 12.70
N ASP A 87 -7.83 2.88 12.70
CA ASP A 87 -8.74 2.87 11.54
C ASP A 87 -9.00 1.48 10.96
N VAL A 88 -9.09 0.47 11.81
CA VAL A 88 -9.35 -0.90 11.37
C VAL A 88 -10.82 -1.04 11.00
N LYS A 89 -11.08 -1.28 9.70
CA LYS A 89 -12.45 -1.33 9.16
C LYS A 89 -12.63 -2.52 8.24
N LEU A 90 -13.81 -3.14 8.30
CA LEU A 90 -14.32 -4.01 7.25
C LEU A 90 -15.18 -3.15 6.31
N VAL A 91 -14.82 -3.11 5.05
CA VAL A 91 -15.48 -2.27 4.04
C VAL A 91 -15.99 -3.09 2.87
N LYS A 92 -17.05 -2.59 2.24
CA LYS A 92 -17.53 -3.03 0.94
C LYS A 92 -17.17 -1.96 -0.10
N ILE A 93 -16.58 -2.37 -1.21
CA ILE A 93 -16.22 -1.50 -2.33
C ILE A 93 -17.09 -1.92 -3.53
N GLU A 94 -17.75 -0.95 -4.14
CA GLU A 94 -18.64 -1.09 -5.30
C GLU A 94 -18.35 0.05 -6.29
N ASP A 95 -18.93 -0.02 -7.49
CA ASP A 95 -18.86 1.06 -8.49
C ASP A 95 -17.41 1.56 -8.69
N TYR A 96 -16.51 0.63 -9.04
CA TYR A 96 -15.07 0.86 -9.03
C TYR A 96 -14.63 2.02 -9.92
N THR A 97 -13.65 2.78 -9.44
CA THR A 97 -12.85 3.68 -10.28
C THR A 97 -11.81 2.88 -11.06
N GLU A 98 -11.19 3.47 -12.09
CA GLU A 98 -10.11 2.80 -12.86
C GLU A 98 -8.96 2.35 -11.93
N ASP A 99 -8.55 3.21 -11.01
CA ASP A 99 -7.50 2.89 -10.03
C ASP A 99 -7.94 1.78 -9.06
N GLY A 100 -9.21 1.80 -8.65
CA GLY A 100 -9.80 0.74 -7.84
C GLY A 100 -9.86 -0.61 -8.56
N GLU A 101 -10.23 -0.63 -9.84
CA GLU A 101 -10.20 -1.84 -10.66
C GLU A 101 -8.79 -2.42 -10.69
N TRP A 102 -7.76 -1.60 -10.96
CA TRP A 102 -6.37 -2.06 -10.96
C TRP A 102 -5.95 -2.64 -9.61
N GLY A 103 -6.16 -1.92 -8.51
CA GLY A 103 -5.82 -2.40 -7.17
C GLY A 103 -6.50 -3.73 -6.82
N ILE A 104 -7.78 -3.87 -7.16
CA ILE A 104 -8.54 -5.10 -6.90
C ILE A 104 -8.06 -6.26 -7.80
N LEU A 105 -7.76 -6.01 -9.07
CA LEU A 105 -7.19 -7.02 -9.97
C LEU A 105 -5.88 -7.57 -9.43
N TRP A 106 -4.99 -6.70 -8.96
CA TRP A 106 -3.73 -7.10 -8.33
C TRP A 106 -3.94 -7.95 -7.07
N GLY A 107 -4.82 -7.52 -6.16
CA GLY A 107 -5.09 -8.25 -4.91
C GLY A 107 -5.73 -9.62 -5.13
N THR A 108 -6.67 -9.72 -6.08
CA THR A 108 -7.40 -10.95 -6.41
C THR A 108 -6.61 -11.89 -7.33
N GLY A 109 -5.69 -11.35 -8.13
CA GLY A 109 -4.97 -12.08 -9.18
C GLY A 109 -5.83 -12.37 -10.42
N PHE A 110 -6.87 -11.57 -10.66
CA PHE A 110 -7.65 -11.64 -11.90
C PHE A 110 -6.91 -10.99 -13.06
N ASP A 111 -7.12 -11.51 -14.27
CA ASP A 111 -6.38 -11.09 -15.47
C ASP A 111 -7.01 -9.87 -16.16
N SER A 112 -8.27 -9.54 -15.85
CA SER A 112 -9.03 -8.48 -16.53
C SER A 112 -10.25 -7.99 -15.76
N ALA A 113 -10.62 -6.72 -15.97
CA ALA A 113 -11.71 -6.06 -15.25
C ALA A 113 -13.09 -6.72 -15.41
N ASP A 114 -13.35 -7.43 -16.52
CA ASP A 114 -14.60 -8.18 -16.73
C ASP A 114 -14.76 -9.40 -15.82
N GLN A 115 -13.69 -9.81 -15.14
CA GLN A 115 -13.72 -10.87 -14.12
C GLN A 115 -14.02 -10.32 -12.72
N LEU A 116 -13.96 -9.00 -12.53
CA LEU A 116 -14.24 -8.39 -11.24
C LEU A 116 -15.71 -8.61 -10.87
N PRO A 117 -16.00 -9.00 -9.62
CA PRO A 117 -17.37 -9.02 -9.12
C PRO A 117 -17.90 -7.59 -9.01
N ASP A 118 -19.23 -7.42 -8.97
CA ASP A 118 -19.85 -6.09 -8.77
C ASP A 118 -19.45 -5.42 -7.44
N SER A 119 -19.02 -6.23 -6.46
CA SER A 119 -18.57 -5.75 -5.16
C SER A 119 -17.48 -6.65 -4.59
N VAL A 120 -16.53 -6.06 -3.86
CA VAL A 120 -15.54 -6.77 -3.04
C VAL A 120 -15.60 -6.30 -1.60
N TYR A 121 -15.14 -7.14 -0.68
CA TYR A 121 -14.98 -6.78 0.71
C TYR A 121 -13.50 -6.73 1.05
N ALA A 122 -13.10 -5.76 1.85
CA ALA A 122 -11.72 -5.63 2.29
C ALA A 122 -11.65 -5.29 3.78
N VAL A 123 -10.61 -5.80 4.44
CA VAL A 123 -10.20 -5.28 5.74
C VAL A 123 -9.08 -4.29 5.50
N ILE A 124 -9.23 -3.09 6.04
CA ILE A 124 -8.24 -2.02 5.98
C ILE A 124 -7.76 -1.68 7.39
N GLY A 125 -6.58 -1.10 7.49
CA GLY A 125 -6.07 -0.52 8.73
C GLY A 125 -4.86 0.36 8.49
N THR A 126 -4.62 1.29 9.41
CA THR A 126 -3.45 2.17 9.40
C THR A 126 -2.47 1.69 10.46
N GLU A 127 -1.23 1.41 10.04
CA GLU A 127 -0.14 1.00 10.88
C GLU A 127 0.84 2.15 11.09
N LYS A 128 1.08 2.49 12.35
CA LYS A 128 2.15 3.37 12.75
C LYS A 128 3.24 2.56 13.44
N LYS A 129 4.40 2.48 12.79
CA LYS A 129 5.58 1.72 13.22
C LYS A 129 6.66 2.69 13.68
N THR A 130 7.32 2.40 14.79
CA THR A 130 8.45 3.19 15.30
C THR A 130 9.60 2.27 15.67
N ASN A 131 10.78 2.51 15.10
CA ASN A 131 12.03 1.90 15.55
C ASN A 131 12.66 2.81 16.62
N LYS A 132 12.59 2.40 17.90
CA LYS A 132 13.13 3.17 19.04
C LYS A 132 14.61 2.88 19.29
N THR A 133 15.21 1.96 18.54
CA THR A 133 16.63 1.62 18.63
C THR A 133 17.48 2.60 17.80
N ASP A 134 18.80 2.52 17.95
CA ASP A 134 19.78 3.24 17.13
C ASP A 134 20.26 2.42 15.90
N MET A 135 19.79 1.18 15.78
CA MET A 135 20.16 0.23 14.73
C MET A 135 19.03 0.04 13.71
N SER A 136 19.37 -0.52 12.55
CA SER A 136 18.40 -0.90 11.53
C SER A 136 17.72 -2.22 11.90
N ILE A 137 16.41 -2.30 11.69
CA ILE A 137 15.59 -3.47 12.05
C ILE A 137 14.77 -3.95 10.86
N GLU A 138 14.48 -5.24 10.82
CA GLU A 138 13.46 -5.81 9.95
C GLU A 138 12.16 -5.90 10.75
N PHE A 139 11.12 -5.17 10.32
CA PHE A 139 9.83 -5.14 10.98
C PHE A 139 8.72 -4.76 9.99
N SER A 140 7.93 -5.76 9.58
CA SER A 140 6.95 -5.57 8.51
C SER A 140 5.62 -4.98 8.97
N GLY A 141 5.29 -5.06 10.26
CA GLY A 141 3.94 -4.77 10.77
C GLY A 141 3.06 -6.03 10.78
N ILE A 142 1.77 -5.89 10.44
CA ILE A 142 0.86 -7.02 10.29
C ILE A 142 1.31 -7.87 9.10
N LYS A 143 1.67 -9.12 9.36
CA LYS A 143 2.04 -10.08 8.31
C LYS A 143 0.93 -11.06 7.96
N THR A 144 -0.05 -11.23 8.84
CA THR A 144 -1.13 -12.18 8.61
C THR A 144 -2.42 -11.67 9.19
N LEU A 145 -3.49 -11.87 8.44
CA LEU A 145 -4.85 -11.60 8.83
C LEU A 145 -5.65 -12.91 8.80
N ALA A 146 -6.50 -13.14 9.79
CA ALA A 146 -7.47 -14.21 9.78
C ALA A 146 -8.88 -13.67 10.10
N LEU A 147 -9.83 -14.05 9.26
CA LEU A 147 -11.22 -13.65 9.31
C LEU A 147 -12.08 -14.89 9.02
N GLY A 148 -12.89 -15.32 9.99
CA GLY A 148 -13.62 -16.59 9.89
C GLY A 148 -12.66 -17.78 9.71
N SER A 149 -12.81 -18.51 8.61
CA SER A 149 -11.91 -19.63 8.24
C SER A 149 -10.77 -19.24 7.30
N GLU A 150 -10.72 -17.99 6.86
CA GLU A 150 -9.71 -17.50 5.92
C GLU A 150 -8.49 -16.98 6.68
N GLN A 151 -7.30 -17.31 6.18
CA GLN A 151 -6.02 -16.76 6.64
C GLN A 151 -5.28 -16.21 5.41
N ILE A 152 -4.87 -14.96 5.48
CA ILE A 152 -4.31 -14.20 4.37
C ILE A 152 -2.95 -13.64 4.78
N ASP A 153 -1.96 -13.81 3.90
CA ASP A 153 -0.66 -13.14 4.00
C ASP A 153 -0.82 -11.70 3.53
N VAL A 154 -0.78 -10.76 4.47
CA VAL A 154 -1.06 -9.34 4.23
C VAL A 154 -0.01 -8.73 3.31
N LEU A 155 1.27 -9.08 3.50
CA LEU A 155 2.37 -8.48 2.74
C LEU A 155 2.26 -8.78 1.25
N SER A 156 1.77 -9.98 0.90
CA SER A 156 1.63 -10.39 -0.49
C SER A 156 0.29 -10.00 -1.14
N LYS A 157 -0.66 -9.52 -0.35
CA LYS A 157 -2.06 -9.29 -0.76
C LYS A 157 -2.57 -7.89 -0.46
N ASP A 158 -1.69 -7.01 -0.04
CA ASP A 158 -2.01 -5.61 0.16
C ASP A 158 -2.37 -4.95 -1.17
N ILE A 159 -3.50 -4.25 -1.20
CA ILE A 159 -3.96 -3.46 -2.35
C ILE A 159 -3.84 -1.96 -2.09
N ALA A 160 -3.38 -1.54 -0.91
CA ALA A 160 -3.21 -0.14 -0.54
C ALA A 160 -1.80 0.41 -0.80
N THR A 161 -0.79 -0.45 -1.02
CA THR A 161 0.59 -0.01 -1.28
C THR A 161 0.98 -0.27 -2.73
N GLU A 162 1.37 0.79 -3.45
CA GLU A 162 1.91 0.70 -4.81
C GLU A 162 3.45 0.58 -4.86
N ASP A 163 4.17 0.92 -3.79
CA ASP A 163 5.64 0.98 -3.87
C ASP A 163 6.38 0.71 -2.56
N GLU A 164 7.47 -0.05 -2.75
CA GLU A 164 8.61 -0.35 -1.87
C GLU A 164 8.36 -1.22 -0.62
N ASP A 165 8.71 -2.50 -0.77
CA ASP A 165 9.16 -3.37 0.33
C ASP A 165 10.30 -2.67 1.08
N ILE A 166 9.98 -1.83 2.07
CA ILE A 166 10.96 -1.33 3.01
C ILE A 166 11.33 -2.51 3.91
N SER A 167 12.23 -3.36 3.42
CA SER A 167 12.78 -4.52 4.15
C SER A 167 13.29 -4.10 5.54
N ALA A 168 14.05 -3.01 5.58
CA ALA A 168 14.68 -2.53 6.80
C ALA A 168 14.26 -1.10 7.20
N MET A 169 13.88 -0.94 8.47
CA MET A 169 13.55 0.32 9.11
C MET A 169 14.75 0.85 9.90
N LEU A 170 15.28 2.02 9.51
CA LEU A 170 16.43 2.63 10.17
C LEU A 170 16.12 3.04 11.62
N GLY A 171 17.16 3.13 12.46
CA GLY A 171 17.07 3.55 13.85
C GLY A 171 16.43 4.93 14.02
N GLY A 172 15.53 5.07 14.98
CA GLY A 172 14.82 6.30 15.30
C GLY A 172 13.74 6.72 14.30
N VAL A 173 13.47 5.93 13.26
CA VAL A 173 12.46 6.24 12.25
C VAL A 173 11.06 5.94 12.78
N GLU A 174 10.11 6.74 12.33
CA GLU A 174 8.67 6.51 12.43
C GLU A 174 8.10 6.44 11.01
N LEU A 175 7.23 5.45 10.76
CA LEU A 175 6.59 5.21 9.48
C LEU A 175 5.10 4.97 9.71
N GLU A 176 4.26 5.59 8.90
CA GLU A 176 2.81 5.38 8.87
C GLU A 176 2.43 4.84 7.50
N THR A 177 1.78 3.68 7.46
CA THR A 177 1.37 2.96 6.24
C THR A 177 -0.05 2.44 6.39
N GLN A 178 -0.79 2.36 5.28
CA GLN A 178 -2.08 1.68 5.25
C GLN A 178 -1.90 0.26 4.70
N PHE A 179 -2.62 -0.72 5.23
CA PHE A 179 -2.86 -1.99 4.56
C PHE A 179 -4.32 -2.12 4.16
N ALA A 180 -4.58 -2.85 3.09
CA ALA A 180 -5.90 -3.26 2.66
C ALA A 180 -5.86 -4.65 2.04
N VAL A 181 -6.69 -5.57 2.53
CA VAL A 181 -6.69 -6.96 2.04
C VAL A 181 -8.10 -7.40 1.74
N ILE A 182 -8.32 -7.96 0.55
CA ILE A 182 -9.62 -8.48 0.11
C ILE A 182 -9.97 -9.75 0.91
N VAL A 183 -11.19 -9.79 1.43
CA VAL A 183 -11.71 -10.89 2.26
C VAL A 183 -13.03 -11.42 1.71
N LYS A 184 -13.40 -12.65 2.10
CA LYS A 184 -14.63 -13.30 1.63
C LYS A 184 -15.82 -13.24 2.59
N ASP A 185 -15.61 -12.92 3.86
CA ASP A 185 -16.64 -12.96 4.91
C ASP A 185 -17.10 -11.54 5.31
N PRO A 186 -18.22 -11.04 4.76
CA PRO A 186 -18.70 -9.69 5.05
C PRO A 186 -19.40 -9.57 6.41
N ASP A 187 -19.77 -10.70 7.04
CA ASP A 187 -20.53 -10.74 8.29
C ASP A 187 -19.63 -11.00 9.51
N ALA A 188 -18.31 -10.97 9.31
CA ALA A 188 -17.34 -11.25 10.34
C ALA A 188 -17.39 -10.21 11.47
N THR A 189 -17.48 -10.69 12.70
CA THR A 189 -17.50 -9.86 13.93
C THR A 189 -16.18 -9.91 14.68
N SER A 190 -15.25 -10.78 14.27
CA SER A 190 -13.95 -10.95 14.90
C SER A 190 -12.85 -10.95 13.85
N LEU A 191 -11.79 -10.21 14.12
CA LEU A 191 -10.61 -10.10 13.28
C LEU A 191 -9.38 -10.49 14.10
N LYS A 192 -8.57 -11.38 13.54
CA LYS A 192 -7.34 -11.83 14.17
C LYS A 192 -6.15 -11.43 13.32
N LEU A 193 -5.21 -10.71 13.90
CA LEU A 193 -4.03 -10.21 13.21
C LEU A 193 -2.77 -10.77 13.88
N LEU A 194 -1.75 -11.05 13.08
CA LEU A 194 -0.44 -11.45 13.55
C LEU A 194 0.55 -10.32 13.24
N LEU A 195 0.96 -9.62 14.29
CA LEU A 195 2.06 -8.67 14.24
C LEU A 195 3.36 -9.46 14.10
N SER A 196 4.17 -9.09 13.11
CA SER A 196 5.49 -9.69 12.87
C SER A 196 6.44 -9.50 14.05
N SER A 197 7.44 -10.37 14.14
CA SER A 197 8.60 -10.12 14.99
C SER A 197 9.43 -8.98 14.44
N ALA A 198 10.20 -8.31 15.30
CA ALA A 198 11.24 -7.37 14.90
C ALA A 198 12.61 -7.94 15.27
N PHE A 199 13.56 -7.83 14.35
CA PHE A 199 14.93 -8.32 14.54
C PHE A 199 15.96 -7.37 13.91
N ASP A 200 17.20 -7.48 14.37
CA ASP A 200 18.33 -6.76 13.79
C ASP A 200 18.51 -7.12 12.31
N SER A 201 18.50 -6.13 11.41
CA SER A 201 18.66 -6.38 9.96
C SER A 201 20.06 -6.87 9.57
N GLU A 202 21.09 -6.60 10.38
CA GLU A 202 22.47 -7.02 10.12
C GLU A 202 22.77 -8.41 10.71
N THR A 203 22.32 -8.65 11.95
CA THR A 203 22.67 -9.87 12.68
C THR A 203 21.58 -10.93 12.69
N PHE A 204 20.35 -10.57 12.31
CA PHE A 204 19.16 -11.43 12.35
C PHE A 204 18.81 -11.94 13.75
N SER A 205 19.23 -11.21 14.80
CA SER A 205 18.86 -11.50 16.19
C SER A 205 17.43 -11.05 16.48
N ASN A 206 16.60 -11.97 16.99
CA ASN A 206 15.17 -11.76 17.24
C ASN A 206 14.85 -11.43 18.71
N ASP A 207 15.58 -10.47 19.27
CA ASP A 207 15.46 -10.02 20.66
C ASP A 207 14.68 -8.71 20.83
N LEU A 208 14.22 -8.08 19.74
CA LEU A 208 13.54 -6.77 19.79
C LEU A 208 12.03 -6.88 19.98
N LEU A 209 11.37 -7.80 19.26
CA LEU A 209 9.95 -8.09 19.42
C LEU A 209 9.64 -9.49 18.89
N LYS A 210 8.96 -10.31 19.71
CA LYS A 210 8.38 -11.58 19.25
C LYS A 210 7.02 -11.33 18.63
N GLU A 211 6.62 -12.19 17.70
CA GLU A 211 5.29 -12.15 17.09
C GLU A 211 4.17 -12.04 18.14
N GLN A 212 3.20 -11.16 17.88
CA GLN A 212 2.07 -10.92 18.76
C GLN A 212 0.76 -11.18 18.04
N GLU A 213 -0.14 -11.89 18.70
CA GLU A 213 -1.50 -12.07 18.24
C GLU A 213 -2.37 -10.92 18.74
N ILE A 214 -3.04 -10.23 17.82
CA ILE A 214 -3.98 -9.16 18.11
C ILE A 214 -5.37 -9.67 17.76
N ASN A 215 -6.27 -9.68 18.75
CA ASN A 215 -7.66 -10.07 18.55
C ASN A 215 -8.54 -8.82 18.66
N LEU A 216 -9.24 -8.50 17.59
CA LEU A 216 -10.10 -7.33 17.47
C LEU A 216 -11.56 -7.76 17.28
N THR A 217 -12.47 -6.98 17.84
CA THR A 217 -13.92 -7.11 17.61
C THR A 217 -14.35 -6.06 16.60
N LEU A 218 -14.99 -6.49 15.52
CA LEU A 218 -15.62 -5.61 14.53
C LEU A 218 -17.06 -5.31 14.99
N THR A 219 -17.37 -4.03 15.15
CA THR A 219 -18.71 -3.57 15.54
C THR A 219 -19.39 -2.93 14.34
N SER A 220 -20.54 -3.46 13.94
CA SER A 220 -21.34 -2.90 12.86
C SER A 220 -21.85 -1.50 13.18
N LYS A 221 -21.92 -0.63 12.17
CA LYS A 221 -22.54 0.70 12.25
C LYS A 221 -24.03 0.66 11.95
#